data_AF-A0A6A6K8H7-F1
#
_entry.id   AF-A0A6A6K8H7-F1
#
_cell.length_a   1.000
_cell.length_b   1.000
_cell.length_c   1.000
_cell.angle_alpha   90.00
_cell.angle_beta   90.00
_cell.angle_gamma   90.00
#
_symmetry.space_group_name_H-M   'P 1'
#
loop_
_entity.id
_entity.type
_entity.pdbx_description
1 polymer ?
#
loop_
_entity_poly.entity_id
_entity_poly.type
_entity_poly.pdbx_seq_one_letter_code
_entity_poly.pdbx_strand_id
1 'polypeptide(L)'
;MEDPESVVTLMDSTTSRIQQLQKAFAELESHRAVTLNLKWKELEEHFHGLERSLKRRFHELEDQEREYETKTRKAQEMLEKREAAVMAKEQASLKRLQEKRDAAVFAITNALEKHRKVSSVEPAVVTSDVQGELPTIEDQPPDTMAAENNRKNLAVLREEIPLALKAAENPAQLVLNSLDDFYPMEVPNFDGKKDSGLLGLRRTCIMLMECLSILLTYTDLVSISDVISEDIKEQAKAIAEEWKPKLDDLDVDASNGNSLEAHAFLQLLATFGIALILMKKNYPG
;
A
#
# COMPACT_ATOMS: atom_id res chain seq x y z
N MET A 1 48.19 -34.14 -73.73
CA MET A 1 47.57 -32.85 -74.11
C MET A 1 46.14 -32.95 -73.63
N GLU A 2 45.75 -32.11 -72.67
CA GLU A 2 44.35 -32.01 -72.29
C GLU A 2 43.56 -31.44 -73.47
N ASP A 3 42.40 -32.05 -73.73
CA ASP A 3 41.56 -31.76 -74.88
C ASP A 3 40.91 -30.36 -74.72
N PRO A 4 41.14 -29.40 -75.63
CA PRO A 4 40.63 -28.04 -75.51
C PRO A 4 39.10 -27.98 -75.35
N GLU A 5 38.36 -28.97 -75.88
CA GLU A 5 36.91 -29.07 -75.74
C GLU A 5 36.47 -29.40 -74.30
N SER A 6 37.29 -30.15 -73.55
CA SER A 6 37.05 -30.47 -72.15
C SER A 6 37.22 -29.25 -71.22
N VAL A 7 38.07 -28.30 -71.58
CA VAL A 7 38.29 -27.09 -70.77
C VAL A 7 37.12 -26.12 -70.92
N VAL A 8 36.59 -25.98 -72.13
CA VAL A 8 35.45 -25.09 -72.42
C VAL A 8 34.18 -25.54 -71.69
N THR A 9 33.86 -26.83 -71.74
CA THR A 9 32.69 -27.39 -71.03
C THR A 9 32.76 -27.21 -69.51
N LEU A 10 33.97 -27.29 -68.94
CA LEU A 10 34.21 -27.06 -67.51
C LEU A 10 34.04 -25.59 -67.13
N MET A 11 34.48 -24.67 -67.99
CA MET A 11 34.24 -23.23 -67.82
C MET A 11 32.74 -22.90 -67.87
N ASP A 12 31.99 -23.47 -68.82
CA ASP A 12 30.53 -23.27 -68.94
C ASP A 12 29.77 -23.87 -67.75
N SER A 13 30.21 -25.02 -67.24
CA SER A 13 29.70 -25.60 -66.00
C SER A 13 29.97 -24.69 -64.79
N THR A 14 31.13 -24.04 -64.75
CA THR A 14 31.53 -23.13 -63.65
C THR A 14 30.70 -21.86 -63.68
N THR A 15 30.50 -21.24 -64.85
CA THR A 15 29.64 -20.05 -65.00
C THR A 15 28.20 -20.36 -64.65
N SER A 16 27.66 -21.52 -65.06
CA SER A 16 26.34 -21.99 -64.67
C SER A 16 26.19 -22.13 -63.14
N ARG A 17 27.18 -22.73 -62.46
CA ARG A 17 27.19 -22.83 -60.99
C ARG A 17 27.24 -21.47 -60.30
N ILE A 18 28.02 -20.53 -60.83
CA ILE A 18 28.08 -19.15 -60.31
C ILE A 18 26.70 -18.49 -60.41
N GLN A 19 26.02 -18.63 -61.54
CA GLN A 19 24.67 -18.08 -61.72
C GLN A 19 23.64 -18.71 -60.77
N GLN A 20 23.70 -20.02 -60.57
CA GLN A 20 22.83 -20.71 -59.61
C GLN A 20 23.06 -20.23 -58.17
N LEU A 21 24.32 -20.05 -57.76
CA LEU A 21 24.67 -19.52 -56.44
C LEU A 21 24.20 -18.07 -56.26
N GLN A 22 24.39 -17.22 -57.28
CA GLN A 22 23.89 -15.84 -57.25
C GLN A 22 22.37 -15.80 -57.06
N LYS A 23 21.64 -16.68 -57.77
CA LYS A 23 20.18 -16.78 -57.63
C LYS A 23 19.77 -17.25 -56.23
N ALA A 24 20.38 -18.31 -55.72
CA ALA A 24 20.07 -18.83 -54.39
C ALA A 24 20.38 -17.80 -53.28
N PHE A 25 21.45 -17.01 -53.44
CA PHE A 25 21.79 -15.96 -52.50
C PHE A 25 20.75 -14.82 -52.52
N ALA A 26 20.31 -14.39 -53.71
CA ALA A 26 19.27 -13.38 -53.84
C ALA A 26 17.93 -13.85 -53.23
N GLU A 27 17.55 -15.11 -53.42
CA GLU A 27 16.36 -15.70 -52.78
C GLU A 27 16.49 -15.73 -51.25
N LEU A 28 17.67 -16.09 -50.74
CA LEU A 28 17.93 -16.12 -49.30
C LEU A 28 17.89 -14.72 -48.67
N GLU A 29 18.48 -13.72 -49.32
CA GLU A 29 18.42 -12.32 -48.87
C GLU A 29 16.99 -11.80 -48.87
N SER A 30 16.21 -12.12 -49.90
CA SER A 30 14.77 -11.80 -49.97
C SER A 30 14.00 -12.42 -48.80
N HIS A 31 14.18 -13.72 -48.55
CA HIS A 31 13.51 -14.42 -47.43
C HIS A 31 13.88 -13.81 -46.08
N ARG A 32 15.17 -13.48 -45.87
CA ARG A 32 15.65 -12.81 -44.66
C ARG A 32 15.00 -11.45 -44.48
N ALA A 33 14.92 -10.64 -45.54
CA ALA A 33 14.30 -9.32 -45.49
C ALA A 33 12.80 -9.39 -45.15
N VAL A 34 12.06 -10.33 -45.74
CA VAL A 34 10.64 -10.54 -45.44
C VAL A 34 10.43 -10.98 -44.00
N THR A 35 11.20 -11.97 -43.54
CA THR A 35 11.10 -12.49 -42.17
C THR A 35 11.37 -11.40 -41.13
N LEU A 36 12.41 -10.59 -41.33
CA LEU A 36 12.75 -9.49 -40.42
C LEU A 36 11.68 -8.40 -40.43
N ASN A 37 11.14 -8.04 -41.59
CA ASN A 37 10.06 -7.06 -41.69
C ASN A 37 8.79 -7.51 -40.96
N LEU A 38 8.43 -8.80 -41.06
CA LEU A 38 7.28 -9.34 -40.33
C LEU A 38 7.50 -9.26 -38.81
N LYS A 39 8.67 -9.69 -38.32
CA LYS A 39 9.01 -9.59 -36.89
C LYS A 39 9.04 -8.14 -36.40
N TRP A 40 9.51 -7.21 -37.24
CA TRP A 40 9.51 -5.79 -36.91
C TRP A 40 8.08 -5.22 -36.79
N LYS A 41 7.18 -5.57 -37.70
CA LYS A 41 5.78 -5.14 -37.65
C LYS A 41 5.06 -5.64 -36.40
N GLU A 42 5.26 -6.90 -36.02
CA GLU A 42 4.70 -7.47 -34.80
C GLU A 42 5.20 -6.71 -33.55
N LEU A 43 6.49 -6.38 -33.53
CA LEU A 43 7.08 -5.58 -32.45
C LEU A 43 6.49 -4.16 -32.39
N GLU A 44 6.36 -3.50 -33.54
CA GLU A 44 5.80 -2.15 -33.66
C GLU A 44 4.32 -2.12 -33.22
N GLU A 45 3.52 -3.10 -33.62
CA GLU A 45 2.13 -3.24 -33.19
C GLU A 45 2.02 -3.46 -31.67
N HIS A 46 2.89 -4.29 -31.10
CA HIS A 46 2.93 -4.52 -29.65
C HIS A 46 3.24 -3.22 -28.88
N PHE A 47 4.26 -2.48 -29.30
CA PHE A 47 4.62 -1.21 -28.67
C PHE A 47 3.53 -0.14 -28.83
N HIS A 48 2.88 -0.04 -30.00
CA HIS A 48 1.71 0.83 -30.16
C HIS A 48 0.53 0.39 -29.28
N GLY A 49 0.34 -0.92 -29.09
CA GLY A 49 -0.62 -1.47 -28.13
C GLY A 49 -0.35 -1.00 -26.70
N LEU A 50 0.90 -1.14 -26.25
CA LEU A 50 1.33 -0.65 -24.93
C LEU A 50 1.13 0.86 -24.80
N GLU A 51 1.55 1.64 -25.79
CA GLU A 51 1.43 3.10 -25.78
C GLU A 51 -0.04 3.53 -25.64
N ARG A 52 -0.94 2.91 -26.40
CA ARG A 52 -2.39 3.18 -26.31
C ARG A 52 -2.95 2.79 -24.94
N SER A 53 -2.52 1.66 -24.38
CA SER A 53 -2.95 1.21 -23.05
C SER A 53 -2.48 2.17 -21.96
N LEU A 54 -1.21 2.58 -22.00
CA LEU A 54 -0.61 3.49 -21.04
C LEU A 54 -1.25 4.88 -21.10
N LYS A 55 -1.48 5.41 -22.31
CA LYS A 55 -2.20 6.67 -22.51
C LYS A 55 -3.61 6.60 -21.91
N ARG A 56 -4.35 5.51 -22.14
CA ARG A 56 -5.70 5.35 -21.58
C ARG A 56 -5.68 5.37 -20.04
N ARG A 57 -4.81 4.55 -19.42
CA ARG A 57 -4.64 4.50 -17.97
C ARG A 57 -4.26 5.86 -17.38
N PHE A 58 -3.41 6.63 -18.07
CA PHE A 58 -3.03 7.97 -17.63
C PHE A 58 -4.23 8.92 -17.54
N HIS A 59 -5.05 8.99 -18.60
CA HIS A 59 -6.25 9.85 -18.59
C HIS A 59 -7.26 9.41 -17.53
N GLU A 60 -7.44 8.10 -17.35
CA GLU A 60 -8.33 7.58 -16.32
C GLU A 60 -7.87 7.93 -14.90
N LEU A 61 -6.57 7.86 -14.63
CA LEU A 61 -6.01 8.32 -13.36
C LEU A 61 -6.15 9.84 -13.17
N GLU A 62 -5.98 10.62 -14.22
CA GLU A 62 -6.17 12.07 -14.17
C GLU A 62 -7.64 12.44 -13.85
N ASP A 63 -8.60 11.70 -14.41
CA ASP A 63 -10.02 11.85 -14.08
C ASP A 63 -10.31 11.48 -12.62
N GLN A 64 -9.73 10.38 -12.13
CA GLN A 64 -9.88 9.96 -10.73
C GLN A 64 -9.28 10.97 -9.75
N GLU A 65 -8.08 11.50 -10.05
CA GLU A 65 -7.43 12.53 -9.24
C GLU A 65 -8.32 13.77 -9.09
N ARG A 66 -8.87 14.27 -10.21
CA ARG A 66 -9.82 15.41 -10.20
C ARG A 66 -11.07 15.12 -9.35
N GLU A 67 -11.57 13.89 -9.40
CA GLU A 67 -12.73 13.48 -8.60
C GLU A 67 -12.40 13.50 -7.08
N TYR A 68 -11.26 12.94 -6.69
CA TYR A 68 -10.81 12.93 -5.29
C TYR A 68 -10.53 14.34 -4.77
N GLU A 69 -9.89 15.19 -5.57
CA GLU A 69 -9.65 16.58 -5.21
C GLU A 69 -10.99 17.32 -4.98
N THR A 70 -11.97 17.09 -5.86
CA THR A 70 -13.31 17.67 -5.70
C THR A 70 -14.02 17.17 -4.43
N LYS A 71 -13.94 15.86 -4.14
CA LYS A 71 -14.50 15.28 -2.91
C LYS A 71 -13.84 15.87 -1.66
N THR A 72 -12.52 16.00 -1.68
CA THR A 72 -11.72 16.56 -0.58
C THR A 72 -12.10 18.02 -0.33
N ARG A 73 -12.15 18.83 -1.39
CA ARG A 73 -12.58 20.24 -1.30
C ARG A 73 -13.99 20.38 -0.70
N LYS A 74 -14.94 19.56 -1.15
CA LYS A 74 -16.32 19.57 -0.60
C LYS A 74 -16.33 19.20 0.88
N ALA A 75 -15.57 18.18 1.29
CA ALA A 75 -15.47 17.77 2.68
C ALA A 75 -14.87 18.88 3.56
N GLN A 76 -13.80 19.52 3.08
CA GLN A 76 -13.14 20.61 3.77
C GLN A 76 -14.05 21.83 3.92
N GLU A 77 -14.79 22.21 2.87
CA GLU A 77 -15.77 23.30 2.92
C GLU A 77 -16.91 23.01 3.92
N MET A 78 -17.39 21.76 3.99
CA MET A 78 -18.38 21.37 5.01
C MET A 78 -17.82 21.48 6.43
N LEU A 79 -16.55 21.13 6.61
CA LEU A 79 -15.89 21.17 7.92
C LEU A 79 -15.68 22.62 8.37
N GLU A 80 -15.21 23.49 7.48
CA GLU A 80 -15.07 24.93 7.73
C GLU A 80 -16.41 25.58 8.10
N LYS A 81 -17.49 25.24 7.40
CA LYS A 81 -18.85 25.71 7.75
C LYS A 81 -19.28 25.25 9.13
N ARG A 82 -18.97 24.01 9.52
CA ARG A 82 -19.29 23.49 10.86
C ARG A 82 -18.45 24.17 11.93
N GLU A 83 -17.16 24.35 11.69
CA GLU A 83 -16.25 25.04 12.59
C GLU A 83 -16.70 26.48 12.83
N ALA A 84 -17.01 27.24 11.77
CA ALA A 84 -17.53 28.59 11.89
C ALA A 84 -18.84 28.64 12.70
N ALA A 85 -19.74 27.65 12.51
CA ALA A 85 -20.97 27.56 13.28
C ALA A 85 -20.74 27.24 14.77
N VAL A 86 -19.74 26.40 15.07
CA VAL A 86 -19.33 26.09 16.45
C VAL A 86 -18.72 27.33 17.09
N MET A 87 -17.74 27.97 16.44
CA MET A 87 -17.11 29.20 16.93
C MET A 87 -18.14 30.31 17.21
N ALA A 88 -19.12 30.49 16.32
CA ALA A 88 -20.20 31.45 16.54
C ALA A 88 -21.07 31.11 17.76
N LYS A 89 -21.39 29.83 17.97
CA LYS A 89 -22.14 29.36 19.14
C LYS A 89 -21.35 29.50 20.43
N GLU A 90 -20.06 29.19 20.42
CA GLU A 90 -19.15 29.35 21.55
C GLU A 90 -19.04 30.82 21.95
N GLN A 91 -18.80 31.70 20.97
CA GLN A 91 -18.69 33.13 21.22
C GLN A 91 -20.01 33.72 21.74
N ALA A 92 -21.15 33.31 21.18
CA ALA A 92 -22.47 33.76 21.67
C ALA A 92 -22.73 33.29 23.11
N SER A 93 -22.32 32.06 23.45
CA SER A 93 -22.49 31.50 24.80
C SER A 93 -21.55 32.18 25.80
N LEU A 94 -20.31 32.43 25.41
CA LEU A 94 -19.33 33.16 26.23
C LEU A 94 -19.80 34.58 26.52
N LYS A 95 -20.34 35.29 25.52
CA LYS A 95 -20.93 36.61 25.73
C LYS A 95 -22.09 36.58 26.71
N ARG A 96 -23.01 35.60 26.61
CA ARG A 96 -24.11 35.43 27.58
C ARG A 96 -23.62 35.14 28.99
N LEU A 97 -22.55 34.36 29.14
CA LEU A 97 -21.96 34.09 30.46
C LEU A 97 -21.32 35.35 31.06
N GLN A 98 -20.64 36.14 30.24
CA GLN A 98 -20.08 37.42 30.66
C GLN A 98 -21.17 38.40 31.11
N GLU A 99 -22.25 38.54 30.34
CA GLU A 99 -23.40 39.37 30.71
C GLU A 99 -24.03 38.94 32.04
N LYS A 100 -24.20 37.63 32.26
CA LYS A 100 -24.71 37.09 33.53
C LYS A 100 -23.77 37.37 34.71
N ARG A 101 -22.47 37.18 34.51
CA ARG A 101 -21.44 37.49 35.51
C ARG A 101 -21.49 38.97 35.88
N ASP A 102 -21.50 39.85 34.89
CA ASP A 102 -21.46 41.30 35.10
C ASP A 102 -22.74 41.78 35.83
N ALA A 103 -23.90 41.22 35.48
CA ALA A 103 -25.16 41.46 36.20
C ALA A 103 -25.12 40.98 37.67
N ALA A 104 -24.54 39.81 37.94
CA ALA A 104 -24.38 39.29 39.30
C ALA A 104 -23.42 40.15 40.13
N VAL A 105 -22.29 40.56 39.56
CA VAL A 105 -21.34 41.47 40.21
C VAL A 105 -22.00 42.80 40.54
N PHE A 106 -22.76 43.38 39.61
CA PHE A 106 -23.52 44.62 39.85
C PHE A 106 -24.57 44.47 40.96
N ALA A 107 -25.26 43.32 41.05
CA ALA A 107 -26.19 43.06 42.14
C ALA A 107 -25.48 42.99 43.50
N ILE A 108 -24.32 42.34 43.56
CA ILE A 108 -23.49 42.24 44.77
C ILE A 108 -22.99 43.63 45.20
N THR A 109 -22.44 44.43 44.29
CA THR A 109 -21.92 45.77 44.64
C THR A 109 -23.03 46.69 45.15
N ASN A 110 -24.20 46.68 44.51
CA ASN A 110 -25.37 47.45 44.98
C ASN A 110 -25.86 46.99 46.36
N ALA A 111 -25.86 45.67 46.62
CA ALA A 111 -26.22 45.15 47.94
C ALA A 111 -25.22 45.63 49.00
N LEU A 112 -23.91 45.55 48.72
CA LEU A 112 -22.87 46.04 49.63
C LEU A 112 -22.95 47.55 49.88
N GLU A 113 -23.25 48.37 48.87
CA GLU A 113 -23.44 49.81 49.05
C GLU A 113 -24.67 50.14 49.90
N LYS A 114 -25.77 49.39 49.75
CA LYS A 114 -26.94 49.53 50.64
C LYS A 114 -26.58 49.17 52.08
N HIS A 115 -25.81 48.10 52.28
CA HIS A 115 -25.39 47.67 53.62
C HIS A 115 -24.38 48.68 54.25
N ARG A 116 -23.54 49.32 53.44
CA ARG A 116 -22.64 50.42 53.85
C ARG A 116 -23.39 51.70 54.22
N LYS A 117 -24.54 52.00 53.58
CA LYS A 117 -25.39 53.15 53.94
C LYS A 117 -26.27 52.89 55.17
N VAL A 118 -26.49 51.62 55.54
CA VAL A 118 -27.34 51.22 56.68
C VAL A 118 -26.53 50.90 57.95
N SER A 119 -25.23 50.63 57.84
CA SER A 119 -24.37 50.33 59.00
C SER A 119 -23.51 51.53 59.42
N SER A 120 -24.03 52.31 60.37
CA SER A 120 -23.23 53.03 61.37
C SER A 120 -23.37 52.24 62.68
N VAL A 121 -22.23 51.97 63.32
CA VAL A 121 -21.98 51.24 64.59
C VAL A 121 -21.51 49.77 64.44
N GLU A 122 -20.44 49.48 65.17
CA GLU A 122 -19.46 48.39 65.08
C GLU A 122 -19.77 47.22 66.07
N PRO A 123 -18.94 46.16 66.26
CA PRO A 123 -19.18 44.79 65.78
C PRO A 123 -19.28 43.70 66.89
N ALA A 124 -19.73 42.47 66.57
CA ALA A 124 -19.42 41.26 67.35
C ALA A 124 -19.61 39.93 66.57
N VAL A 125 -18.49 39.19 66.47
CA VAL A 125 -18.24 37.73 66.59
C VAL A 125 -19.42 36.74 66.44
N VAL A 126 -19.24 35.68 65.63
CA VAL A 126 -19.30 34.25 66.04
C VAL A 126 -19.22 33.31 64.82
N THR A 127 -18.42 32.27 65.02
CA THR A 127 -18.09 31.08 64.21
C THR A 127 -19.25 30.11 63.98
N SER A 128 -19.26 29.37 62.87
CA SER A 128 -19.69 27.95 62.84
C SER A 128 -19.34 27.28 61.51
N ASP A 129 -18.63 26.15 61.62
CA ASP A 129 -18.54 25.07 60.63
C ASP A 129 -19.93 24.49 60.28
N VAL A 130 -20.06 23.86 59.10
CA VAL A 130 -20.60 22.50 58.92
C VAL A 130 -20.36 21.97 57.49
N GLN A 131 -19.87 20.73 57.48
CA GLN A 131 -19.65 19.75 56.42
C GLN A 131 -20.84 19.45 55.49
N GLY A 132 -20.56 18.97 54.27
CA GLY A 132 -21.52 18.20 53.44
C GLY A 132 -21.06 18.13 51.97
N GLU A 133 -20.20 17.17 51.62
CA GLU A 133 -20.54 15.89 50.96
C GLU A 133 -20.52 15.98 49.41
N LEU A 134 -19.69 15.11 48.82
CA LEU A 134 -19.39 14.95 47.39
C LEU A 134 -20.55 14.23 46.67
N PRO A 135 -20.72 14.40 45.35
CA PRO A 135 -20.31 13.29 44.49
C PRO A 135 -19.60 13.71 43.19
N THR A 136 -18.52 12.98 42.92
CA THR A 136 -17.94 12.72 41.62
C THR A 136 -19.00 12.16 40.68
N ILE A 137 -19.15 12.77 39.49
CA ILE A 137 -19.70 12.09 38.31
C ILE A 137 -18.80 12.47 37.14
N GLU A 138 -17.96 11.50 36.77
CA GLU A 138 -17.43 11.33 35.42
C GLU A 138 -18.59 11.29 34.43
N ASP A 139 -18.47 12.02 33.32
CA ASP A 139 -19.00 11.54 32.06
C ASP A 139 -18.12 12.07 30.92
N GLN A 140 -17.15 11.24 30.58
CA GLN A 140 -16.43 11.26 29.32
C GLN A 140 -17.41 10.74 28.24
N PRO A 141 -17.63 11.43 27.12
CA PRO A 141 -18.24 10.82 25.95
C PRO A 141 -17.15 10.11 25.13
N PRO A 142 -17.17 8.76 25.02
CA PRO A 142 -16.46 8.07 23.97
C PRO A 142 -17.29 8.22 22.69
N ASP A 143 -16.64 8.63 21.59
CA ASP A 143 -16.95 8.20 20.21
C ASP A 143 -16.30 9.15 19.18
N THR A 144 -14.99 9.35 19.28
CA THR A 144 -14.15 9.81 18.15
C THR A 144 -12.71 9.27 18.18
N MET A 145 -12.35 8.42 19.14
CA MET A 145 -10.97 7.90 19.27
C MET A 145 -10.64 6.68 18.40
N ALA A 146 -11.61 6.00 17.77
CA ALA A 146 -11.32 4.73 17.10
C ALA A 146 -10.60 4.87 15.74
N ALA A 147 -10.85 5.95 14.98
CA ALA A 147 -10.28 6.11 13.63
C ALA A 147 -8.89 6.77 13.63
N GLU A 148 -8.68 7.74 14.52
CA GLU A 148 -7.40 8.45 14.68
C GLU A 148 -6.34 7.55 15.35
N ASN A 149 -6.76 6.70 16.30
CA ASN A 149 -5.86 5.77 16.97
C ASN A 149 -5.32 4.71 16.01
N ASN A 150 -6.13 4.15 15.10
CA ASN A 150 -5.64 3.12 14.18
C ASN A 150 -4.57 3.63 13.19
N ARG A 151 -4.63 4.89 12.74
CA ARG A 151 -3.60 5.46 11.86
C ARG A 151 -2.31 5.80 12.61
N LYS A 152 -2.41 6.30 13.85
CA LYS A 152 -1.26 6.54 14.74
C LYS A 152 -0.61 5.23 15.19
N ASN A 153 -1.42 4.20 15.47
CA ASN A 153 -0.95 2.87 15.81
C ASN A 153 -0.21 2.21 14.64
N LEU A 154 -0.66 2.38 13.39
CA LEU A 154 0.03 1.79 12.23
C LEU A 154 1.41 2.42 11.98
N ALA A 155 1.55 3.74 12.18
CA ALA A 155 2.84 4.43 12.07
C ALA A 155 3.82 3.96 13.15
N VAL A 156 3.36 3.84 14.40
CA VAL A 156 4.15 3.30 15.52
C VAL A 156 4.51 1.82 15.28
N LEU A 157 3.56 1.01 14.80
CA LEU A 157 3.82 -0.39 14.46
C LEU A 157 4.87 -0.54 13.35
N ARG A 158 4.89 0.35 12.35
CA ARG A 158 5.92 0.31 11.30
C ARG A 158 7.34 0.61 11.80
N GLU A 159 7.48 1.31 12.94
CA GLU A 159 8.78 1.58 13.58
C GLU A 159 9.17 0.49 14.59
N GLU A 160 8.20 -0.03 15.36
CA GLU A 160 8.43 -1.02 16.41
C GLU A 160 8.56 -2.47 15.89
N ILE A 161 7.83 -2.83 14.83
CA ILE A 161 7.87 -4.20 14.28
C ILE A 161 9.25 -4.59 13.76
N PRO A 162 9.98 -3.76 12.98
CA PRO A 162 11.35 -4.09 12.58
C PRO A 162 12.29 -4.28 13.79
N LEU A 163 12.12 -3.51 14.87
CA LEU A 163 12.90 -3.65 16.10
C LEU A 163 12.58 -4.95 16.84
N ALA A 164 11.30 -5.30 16.92
CA ALA A 164 10.85 -6.57 17.52
C ALA A 164 11.33 -7.78 16.70
N LEU A 165 11.27 -7.70 15.37
CA LEU A 165 11.82 -8.73 14.48
C LEU A 165 13.33 -8.89 14.69
N LYS A 166 14.07 -7.78 14.85
CA LYS A 166 15.52 -7.85 15.15
C LYS A 166 15.83 -8.57 16.46
N ALA A 167 14.94 -8.49 17.44
CA ALA A 167 15.08 -9.15 18.73
C ALA A 167 14.62 -10.62 18.73
N ALA A 168 13.94 -11.08 17.68
CA ALA A 168 13.46 -12.44 17.57
C ALA A 168 14.62 -13.41 17.25
N GLU A 169 14.53 -14.64 17.75
CA GLU A 169 15.56 -15.66 17.51
C GLU A 169 15.66 -16.06 16.03
N ASN A 170 14.53 -16.13 15.33
CA ASN A 170 14.44 -16.49 13.92
C ASN A 170 13.39 -15.62 13.20
N PRO A 171 13.71 -14.35 12.87
CA PRO A 171 12.74 -13.43 12.27
C PRO A 171 12.19 -13.90 10.93
N ALA A 172 13.04 -14.52 10.10
CA ALA A 172 12.64 -15.02 8.79
C ALA A 172 11.66 -16.19 8.90
N GLN A 173 11.87 -17.13 9.82
CA GLN A 173 10.95 -18.24 10.06
C GLN A 173 9.61 -17.76 10.65
N LEU A 174 9.64 -16.79 11.57
CA LEU A 174 8.44 -16.21 12.15
C LEU A 174 7.56 -15.58 11.06
N VAL A 175 8.16 -14.82 10.15
CA VAL A 175 7.46 -14.21 9.03
C VAL A 175 6.91 -15.28 8.07
N LEU A 176 7.66 -16.34 7.75
CA LEU A 176 7.13 -17.44 6.91
C LEU A 176 5.92 -18.12 7.53
N ASN A 177 5.99 -18.44 8.83
CA ASN A 177 4.88 -19.10 9.52
C ASN A 177 3.61 -18.24 9.52
N SER A 178 3.75 -16.91 9.45
CA SER A 178 2.60 -16.00 9.36
C SER A 178 1.88 -16.03 8.00
N LEU A 179 2.43 -16.71 6.99
CA LEU A 179 1.85 -16.80 5.65
C LEU A 179 0.92 -18.00 5.46
N ASP A 180 0.84 -18.92 6.44
CA ASP A 180 0.12 -20.20 6.33
C ASP A 180 -1.38 -19.99 6.02
N ASP A 181 -2.00 -18.99 6.64
CA ASP A 181 -3.42 -18.67 6.48
C ASP A 181 -3.70 -17.67 5.34
N PHE A 182 -2.71 -17.32 4.51
CA PHE A 182 -2.86 -16.28 3.47
C PHE A 182 -3.91 -16.67 2.41
N TYR A 183 -4.00 -17.96 2.09
CA TYR A 183 -5.07 -18.56 1.28
C TYR A 183 -5.84 -19.57 2.15
N PRO A 184 -6.87 -19.14 2.89
CA PRO A 184 -7.63 -20.06 3.73
C PRO A 184 -8.33 -21.11 2.86
N MET A 185 -8.26 -22.38 3.29
CA MET A 185 -8.92 -23.49 2.62
C MET A 185 -10.42 -23.19 2.46
N GLU A 186 -10.93 -23.25 1.22
CA GLU A 186 -12.29 -22.87 0.90
C GLU A 186 -13.30 -23.70 1.70
N VAL A 187 -14.07 -23.05 2.57
CA VAL A 187 -15.29 -23.61 3.16
C VAL A 187 -16.46 -22.81 2.57
N PRO A 188 -17.42 -23.45 1.89
CA PRO A 188 -18.34 -22.79 0.94
C PRO A 188 -19.51 -22.06 1.61
N ASN A 189 -19.28 -21.26 2.65
CA ASN A 189 -20.32 -20.49 3.33
C ASN A 189 -19.97 -18.99 3.37
N PHE A 190 -20.64 -18.24 2.50
CA PHE A 190 -20.47 -16.79 2.28
C PHE A 190 -21.20 -15.95 3.35
N ASP A 191 -20.46 -15.15 4.11
CA ASP A 191 -20.92 -13.92 4.77
C ASP A 191 -19.87 -12.82 4.48
N GLY A 192 -20.30 -11.68 3.94
CA GLY A 192 -19.46 -10.56 3.52
C GLY A 192 -18.66 -9.90 4.66
N LYS A 193 -18.87 -10.30 5.92
CA LYS A 193 -17.97 -9.94 7.04
C LYS A 193 -16.62 -10.66 7.00
N LYS A 194 -16.49 -11.82 6.36
CA LYS A 194 -15.24 -12.59 6.29
C LYS A 194 -14.20 -11.93 5.37
N ASP A 195 -14.65 -11.19 4.36
CA ASP A 195 -13.78 -10.55 3.36
C ASP A 195 -12.92 -9.44 3.98
N SER A 196 -13.45 -8.65 4.91
CA SER A 196 -12.68 -7.60 5.59
C SER A 196 -11.56 -8.18 6.48
N GLY A 197 -11.81 -9.32 7.13
CA GLY A 197 -10.82 -10.01 7.95
C GLY A 197 -9.70 -10.60 7.09
N LEU A 198 -10.04 -11.23 5.97
CA LEU A 198 -9.09 -11.78 5.01
C LEU A 198 -8.22 -10.69 4.37
N LEU A 199 -8.81 -9.57 3.96
CA LEU A 199 -8.05 -8.43 3.45
C LEU A 199 -7.13 -7.82 4.52
N GLY A 200 -7.56 -7.83 5.79
CA GLY A 200 -6.72 -7.43 6.93
C GLY A 200 -5.51 -8.36 7.10
N LEU A 201 -5.75 -9.67 7.10
CA LEU A 201 -4.70 -10.70 7.19
C LEU A 201 -3.66 -10.53 6.07
N ARG A 202 -4.12 -10.43 4.82
CA ARG A 202 -3.24 -10.25 3.66
C ARG A 202 -2.35 -9.01 3.78
N ARG A 203 -2.92 -7.88 4.21
CA ARG A 203 -2.15 -6.64 4.46
C ARG A 203 -1.13 -6.82 5.57
N THR A 204 -1.47 -7.55 6.63
CA THR A 204 -0.53 -7.86 7.72
C THR A 204 0.62 -8.74 7.24
N CYS A 205 0.35 -9.81 6.48
CA CYS A 205 1.39 -10.66 5.89
C CYS A 205 2.36 -9.85 5.02
N ILE A 206 1.82 -8.97 4.18
CA ILE A 206 2.61 -8.04 3.34
C ILE A 206 3.49 -7.13 4.21
N MET A 207 2.89 -6.49 5.21
CA MET A 207 3.61 -5.58 6.11
C MET A 207 4.75 -6.30 6.86
N LEU A 208 4.53 -7.54 7.31
CA LEU A 208 5.56 -8.34 7.99
C LEU A 208 6.74 -8.65 7.06
N MET A 209 6.47 -9.02 5.81
CA MET A 209 7.52 -9.22 4.81
C MET A 209 8.26 -7.92 4.46
N GLU A 210 7.57 -6.79 4.37
CA GLU A 210 8.19 -5.46 4.19
C GLU A 210 9.12 -5.11 5.36
N CYS A 211 8.66 -5.30 6.61
CA CYS A 211 9.46 -5.04 7.80
C CYS A 211 10.70 -5.94 7.88
N LEU A 212 10.58 -7.21 7.48
CA LEU A 212 11.73 -8.11 7.35
C LEU A 212 12.69 -7.64 6.28
N SER A 213 12.19 -7.21 5.12
CA SER A 213 13.03 -6.64 4.06
C SER A 213 13.78 -5.38 4.54
N ILE A 214 13.11 -4.50 5.30
CA ILE A 214 13.74 -3.31 5.89
C ILE A 214 14.85 -3.73 6.87
N LEU A 215 14.59 -4.72 7.73
CA LEU A 215 15.59 -5.27 8.64
C LEU A 215 16.82 -5.79 7.87
N LEU A 216 16.60 -6.53 6.78
CA LEU A 216 17.68 -7.06 5.95
C LEU A 216 18.48 -5.94 5.26
N THR A 217 17.83 -4.85 4.82
CA THR A 217 18.52 -3.70 4.21
C THR A 217 19.28 -2.83 5.22
N TYR A 218 18.80 -2.69 6.46
CA TYR A 218 19.48 -1.92 7.51
C TYR A 218 20.67 -2.68 8.09
N THR A 219 20.62 -4.02 8.06
CA THR A 219 21.66 -4.90 8.60
C THR A 219 22.76 -5.17 7.57
N ASP A 220 23.20 -4.13 6.86
CA ASP A 220 24.15 -4.13 5.73
C ASP A 220 25.59 -4.61 6.07
N LEU A 221 25.75 -5.36 7.16
CA LEU A 221 27.00 -5.88 7.72
C LEU A 221 26.91 -7.34 8.20
N VAL A 222 25.71 -7.94 8.26
CA VAL A 222 25.54 -9.37 8.56
C VAL A 222 25.16 -10.05 7.25
N SER A 223 25.84 -11.14 6.92
CA SER A 223 25.56 -11.87 5.68
C SER A 223 24.06 -12.16 5.64
N ILE A 224 23.38 -11.82 4.54
CA ILE A 224 21.94 -12.14 4.34
C ILE A 224 21.69 -13.64 4.63
N SER A 225 22.72 -14.47 4.45
CA SER A 225 22.76 -15.90 4.77
C SER A 225 22.63 -16.24 6.27
N ASP A 226 22.93 -15.32 7.19
CA ASP A 226 22.83 -15.55 8.64
C ASP A 226 21.39 -15.30 9.14
N VAL A 227 20.62 -14.47 8.44
CA VAL A 227 19.21 -14.16 8.79
C VAL A 227 18.23 -15.06 8.02
N ILE A 228 18.56 -15.40 6.77
CA ILE A 228 17.79 -16.31 5.93
C ILE A 228 18.68 -17.51 5.58
N SER A 229 18.46 -18.62 6.26
CA SER A 229 19.10 -19.90 5.95
C SER A 229 18.56 -20.50 4.64
N GLU A 230 19.32 -21.43 4.04
CA GLU A 230 18.86 -22.12 2.83
C GLU A 230 17.57 -22.92 3.06
N ASP A 231 17.40 -23.55 4.23
CA ASP A 231 16.16 -24.26 4.59
C ASP A 231 14.92 -23.32 4.56
N ILE A 232 15.08 -22.09 5.04
CA ILE A 232 14.04 -21.05 5.02
C ILE A 232 13.73 -20.64 3.58
N LYS A 233 14.72 -20.55 2.70
CA LYS A 233 14.48 -20.27 1.27
C LYS A 233 13.74 -21.41 0.59
N GLU A 234 14.03 -22.66 0.94
CA GLU A 234 13.30 -23.81 0.41
C GLU A 234 11.83 -23.82 0.84
N GLN A 235 11.55 -23.46 2.11
CA GLN A 235 10.17 -23.29 2.59
C GLN A 235 9.46 -22.14 1.89
N ALA A 236 10.10 -20.97 1.78
CA ALA A 236 9.56 -19.82 1.05
C ALA A 236 9.23 -20.17 -0.40
N LYS A 237 10.09 -20.99 -1.03
CA LYS A 237 9.88 -21.49 -2.38
C LYS A 237 8.69 -22.44 -2.47
N ALA A 238 8.50 -23.34 -1.51
CA ALA A 238 7.34 -24.23 -1.48
C ALA A 238 6.03 -23.43 -1.40
N ILE A 239 5.98 -22.41 -0.54
CA ILE A 239 4.84 -21.49 -0.43
C ILE A 239 4.61 -20.76 -1.77
N ALA A 240 5.67 -20.23 -2.40
CA ALA A 240 5.54 -19.55 -3.69
C ALA A 240 5.01 -20.48 -4.80
N GLU A 241 5.45 -21.73 -4.86
CA GLU A 241 4.93 -22.71 -5.83
C GLU A 241 3.47 -23.07 -5.56
N GLU A 242 3.04 -23.11 -4.29
CA GLU A 242 1.62 -23.31 -3.93
C GLU A 242 0.76 -22.11 -4.35
N TRP A 243 1.30 -20.90 -4.26
CA TRP A 243 0.57 -19.66 -4.58
C TRP A 243 0.41 -19.42 -6.08
N LYS A 244 1.35 -19.88 -6.92
CA LYS A 244 1.31 -19.68 -8.38
C LYS A 244 -0.01 -20.11 -9.05
N PRO A 245 -0.50 -21.35 -8.91
CA PRO A 245 -1.74 -21.76 -9.56
C PRO A 245 -2.95 -20.98 -9.03
N LYS A 246 -2.93 -20.57 -7.76
CA LYS A 246 -3.97 -19.73 -7.16
C LYS A 246 -3.95 -18.30 -7.70
N LEU A 247 -2.81 -17.83 -8.22
CA LEU A 247 -2.67 -16.52 -8.85
C LEU A 247 -3.06 -16.56 -10.34
N ASP A 248 -2.72 -17.65 -11.03
CA ASP A 248 -3.03 -17.86 -12.45
C ASP A 248 -4.54 -18.09 -12.71
N ASP A 249 -5.26 -18.63 -11.72
CA ASP A 249 -6.72 -18.87 -11.80
C ASP A 249 -7.56 -17.60 -11.53
N LEU A 250 -6.93 -16.49 -11.11
CA LEU A 250 -7.64 -15.25 -10.79
C LEU A 250 -7.89 -14.40 -12.05
N ASP A 251 -9.15 -14.08 -12.30
CA ASP A 251 -9.56 -13.26 -13.45
C ASP A 251 -9.00 -11.83 -13.38
N VAL A 252 -8.45 -11.33 -14.49
CA VAL A 252 -7.65 -10.09 -14.56
C VAL A 252 -8.49 -8.83 -14.27
N ASP A 253 -9.82 -8.93 -14.31
CA ASP A 253 -10.76 -7.81 -14.16
C ASP A 253 -11.20 -7.50 -12.72
N ALA A 254 -10.74 -8.25 -11.71
CA ALA A 254 -11.20 -8.07 -10.32
C ALA A 254 -10.47 -6.93 -9.57
N SER A 255 -11.08 -5.76 -9.57
CA SER A 255 -10.66 -4.55 -8.82
C SER A 255 -10.71 -4.65 -7.28
N ASN A 256 -11.10 -5.80 -6.70
CA ASN A 256 -11.39 -5.92 -5.27
C ASN A 256 -10.45 -6.82 -4.45
N GLY A 257 -9.49 -7.53 -5.06
CA GLY A 257 -8.64 -8.49 -4.33
C GLY A 257 -7.23 -8.60 -4.90
N ASN A 258 -7.13 -8.99 -6.18
CA ASN A 258 -5.94 -9.54 -6.85
C ASN A 258 -4.64 -8.71 -6.74
N SER A 259 -4.75 -7.41 -6.48
CA SER A 259 -3.58 -6.54 -6.24
C SER A 259 -2.79 -6.98 -5.00
N LEU A 260 -3.47 -7.45 -3.94
CA LEU A 260 -2.81 -7.88 -2.72
C LEU A 260 -2.17 -9.27 -2.86
N GLU A 261 -2.81 -10.20 -3.56
CA GLU A 261 -2.24 -11.52 -3.88
C GLU A 261 -0.96 -11.38 -4.72
N ALA A 262 -1.02 -10.57 -5.78
CA ALA A 262 0.14 -10.31 -6.64
C ALA A 262 1.25 -9.58 -5.87
N HIS A 263 0.91 -8.57 -5.06
CA HIS A 263 1.87 -7.84 -4.23
C HIS A 263 2.52 -8.77 -3.19
N ALA A 264 1.74 -9.59 -2.50
CA ALA A 264 2.27 -10.54 -1.52
C ALA A 264 3.20 -11.57 -2.17
N PHE A 265 2.84 -12.08 -3.34
CA PHE A 265 3.69 -13.01 -4.09
C PHE A 265 5.03 -12.35 -4.46
N LEU A 266 5.01 -11.14 -5.03
CA LEU A 266 6.24 -10.42 -5.37
C LEU A 266 7.06 -10.07 -4.12
N GLN A 267 6.40 -9.66 -3.03
CA GLN A 267 7.06 -9.35 -1.78
C GLN A 267 7.73 -10.59 -1.16
N LEU A 268 7.10 -11.76 -1.23
CA LEU A 268 7.70 -13.04 -0.81
C LEU A 268 8.96 -13.34 -1.62
N LEU A 269 8.89 -13.21 -2.95
CA LEU A 269 10.04 -13.46 -3.83
C LEU A 269 11.22 -12.53 -3.54
N ALA A 270 10.93 -11.24 -3.34
CA ALA A 270 11.93 -10.22 -3.07
C ALA A 270 12.56 -10.39 -1.68
N THR A 271 11.75 -10.59 -0.65
CA THR A 271 12.20 -10.67 0.75
C THR A 271 13.11 -11.87 1.00
N PHE A 272 12.78 -13.03 0.39
CA PHE A 272 13.55 -14.27 0.58
C PHE A 272 14.57 -14.55 -0.54
N GLY A 273 14.67 -13.66 -1.55
CA GLY A 273 15.64 -13.77 -2.63
C GLY A 273 15.45 -14.99 -3.54
N ILE A 274 14.23 -15.54 -3.61
CA ILE A 274 13.94 -16.80 -4.33
C ILE A 274 13.57 -16.62 -5.81
N ALA A 275 13.48 -15.37 -6.30
CA ALA A 275 13.12 -15.06 -7.69
C ALA A 275 14.04 -15.74 -8.73
N LEU A 276 15.37 -15.73 -8.50
CA LEU A 276 16.36 -16.37 -9.38
C LEU A 276 16.30 -17.90 -9.34
N ILE A 277 15.84 -18.47 -8.23
CA ILE A 277 15.76 -19.92 -8.02
C ILE A 277 14.55 -20.52 -8.75
N LEU A 278 13.44 -19.79 -8.81
CA LEU A 278 12.25 -20.20 -9.56
C LEU A 278 12.49 -20.16 -11.08
N MET A 279 13.22 -19.16 -11.58
CA MET A 279 13.55 -19.01 -13.01
C MET A 279 14.46 -20.12 -13.54
N LYS A 280 15.38 -20.65 -12.71
CA LYS A 280 16.29 -21.76 -13.10
C LYS A 280 15.60 -23.10 -13.34
N LYS A 281 14.41 -23.34 -12.77
CA LYS A 281 13.70 -24.62 -12.92
C LYS A 281 12.91 -24.73 -14.24
N ASN A 282 12.62 -23.59 -14.87
CA ASN A 282 11.83 -23.51 -16.11
C ASN A 282 12.66 -23.61 -17.41
N TYR A 283 13.99 -23.71 -17.30
CA TYR A 283 14.89 -24.02 -18.41
C TYR A 283 15.87 -25.11 -17.97
N PRO A 284 15.50 -26.40 -18.11
CA PRO A 284 16.51 -27.45 -18.08
C PRO A 284 17.38 -27.29 -19.33
N GLY A 285 18.68 -27.02 -19.11
CA GLY A 285 19.69 -27.07 -20.17
C GLY A 285 19.89 -28.49 -20.69
#